data_AF-A0A4P6FLP5-F1
#
_entry.id   AF-A0A4P6FLP5-F1
#
_cell.length_a   1.000
_cell.length_b   1.000
_cell.length_c   1.000
_cell.angle_alpha   90.00
_cell.angle_beta   90.00
_cell.angle_gamma   90.00
#
_symmetry.space_group_name_H-M   'P 1'
#
loop_
_entity.id
_entity.type
_entity.pdbx_description
1 polymer ?
#
loop_
_entity_poly.entity_id
_entity_poly.type
_entity_poly.pdbx_seq_one_letter_code
_entity_poly.pdbx_strand_id
1 'polypeptide(L)'
;MIRSRLALALLAFAAPAAAELPPQVYARARDAAASVVVVDVAAVDRPRGAFAEAACTLRGRIAAVERGSLHQRGQSVAVPLPCIGTRHRAMPGPFPGYPADTLLKLRRARLFLDGDGALVLRGLDPLPRR
;
A
#
# COMPACT_ATOMS: atom_id res chain seq x y z
N MET A 1 -46.39 48.53 -3.36
CA MET A 1 -45.01 48.65 -3.86
C MET A 1 -44.24 47.41 -3.41
N ILE A 2 -43.88 46.53 -4.35
CA ILE A 2 -43.45 45.15 -4.10
C ILE A 2 -41.95 45.11 -3.75
N ARG A 3 -41.62 44.54 -2.59
CA ARG A 3 -40.24 44.35 -2.10
C ARG A 3 -39.68 43.04 -2.67
N SER A 4 -38.94 43.11 -3.76
CA SER A 4 -38.25 41.94 -4.33
C SER A 4 -36.95 41.66 -3.56
N ARG A 5 -36.92 40.56 -2.79
CA ARG A 5 -35.70 40.01 -2.18
C ARG A 5 -35.08 39.03 -3.17
N LEU A 6 -33.95 39.40 -3.77
CA LEU A 6 -33.14 38.48 -4.58
C LEU A 6 -32.36 37.57 -3.62
N ALA A 7 -32.76 36.30 -3.49
CA ALA A 7 -32.00 35.29 -2.78
C ALA A 7 -30.95 34.71 -3.75
N LEU A 8 -29.68 35.03 -3.52
CA LEU A 8 -28.56 34.48 -4.29
C LEU A 8 -28.23 33.08 -3.75
N ALA A 9 -28.69 32.04 -4.44
CA ALA A 9 -28.37 30.65 -4.11
C ALA A 9 -26.94 30.33 -4.57
N LEU A 10 -26.00 30.29 -3.62
CA LEU A 10 -24.65 29.75 -3.82
C LEU A 10 -24.74 28.22 -3.96
N LEU A 11 -24.70 27.72 -5.19
CA LEU A 11 -24.52 26.30 -5.49
C LEU A 11 -23.06 25.92 -5.25
N ALA A 12 -22.76 25.37 -4.07
CA ALA A 12 -21.47 24.73 -3.80
C ALA A 12 -21.42 23.37 -4.52
N PHE A 13 -20.61 23.27 -5.57
CA PHE A 13 -20.26 22.00 -6.19
C PHE A 13 -19.38 21.19 -5.22
N ALA A 14 -19.96 20.20 -4.56
CA ALA A 14 -19.19 19.18 -3.85
C ALA A 14 -18.49 18.27 -4.87
N ALA A 15 -17.21 18.53 -5.16
CA ALA A 15 -16.39 17.56 -5.86
C ALA A 15 -16.34 16.26 -5.03
N PRO A 16 -16.38 15.08 -5.66
CA PRO A 16 -16.24 13.83 -4.92
C PRO A 16 -14.86 13.82 -4.29
N ALA A 17 -14.81 13.95 -2.97
CA ALA A 17 -13.60 13.73 -2.21
C ALA A 17 -13.22 12.26 -2.38
N ALA A 18 -12.20 12.00 -3.21
CA ALA A 18 -11.52 10.71 -3.28
C ALA A 18 -10.82 10.49 -1.93
N ALA A 19 -11.56 10.03 -0.93
CA ALA A 19 -11.03 9.93 0.42
C ALA A 19 -10.29 8.61 0.59
N GLU A 20 -9.04 8.58 0.10
CA GLU A 20 -8.02 7.73 0.72
C GLU A 20 -8.03 7.99 2.23
N LEU A 21 -7.77 6.96 3.05
CA LEU A 21 -7.74 7.17 4.50
C LEU A 21 -6.76 8.30 4.83
N PRO A 22 -7.02 9.08 5.90
CA PRO A 22 -6.12 10.16 6.26
C PRO A 22 -4.67 9.64 6.40
N PRO A 23 -3.65 10.33 5.85
CA PRO A 23 -2.27 9.84 5.79
C PRO A 23 -1.71 9.35 7.14
N GLN A 24 -2.14 9.97 8.23
CA GLN A 24 -1.78 9.59 9.60
C GLN A 24 -2.18 8.15 9.98
N VAL A 25 -3.20 7.58 9.35
CA VAL A 25 -3.62 6.19 9.61
C VAL A 25 -2.54 5.21 9.15
N TYR A 26 -2.00 5.43 7.95
CA TYR A 26 -0.92 4.59 7.40
C TYR A 26 0.41 4.81 8.14
N ALA A 27 0.71 6.06 8.52
CA ALA A 27 1.89 6.36 9.32
C ALA A 27 1.86 5.62 10.67
N ARG A 28 0.73 5.70 11.39
CA ARG A 28 0.54 4.97 12.66
C ARG A 28 0.68 3.45 12.50
N ALA A 29 0.17 2.87 11.41
CA ALA A 29 0.33 1.45 11.14
C ALA A 29 1.81 1.04 10.96
N ARG A 30 2.60 1.87 10.26
CA ARG A 30 4.05 1.67 10.09
C ARG A 30 4.82 1.88 11.39
N ASP A 31 4.44 2.89 12.18
CA ASP A 31 5.06 3.17 13.47
C ASP A 31 4.82 2.02 14.46
N ALA A 32 3.60 1.45 14.46
CA ALA A 32 3.20 0.33 15.31
C ALA A 32 3.69 -1.04 14.82
N ALA A 33 4.31 -1.15 13.64
CA ALA A 33 4.77 -2.42 13.10
C ALA A 33 5.81 -3.09 14.03
N ALA A 34 5.58 -4.35 14.41
CA ALA A 34 6.47 -5.08 15.31
C ALA A 34 7.85 -5.32 14.70
N SER A 35 7.95 -5.45 13.38
CA SER A 35 9.21 -5.61 12.66
C SER A 35 9.31 -4.71 11.43
N VAL A 36 10.53 -4.25 11.14
CA VAL A 36 10.86 -3.55 9.91
C VAL A 36 12.07 -4.22 9.29
N VAL A 37 11.91 -4.72 8.07
CA VAL A 37 12.95 -5.47 7.36
C VAL A 37 13.18 -4.90 5.97
N VAL A 38 14.42 -4.94 5.52
CA VAL A 38 14.79 -4.67 4.14
C VAL A 38 14.99 -5.99 3.42
N VAL A 39 14.30 -6.18 2.30
CA VAL A 39 14.31 -7.41 1.52
C VAL A 39 14.91 -7.14 0.15
N ASP A 40 15.88 -7.96 -0.23
CA ASP A 40 16.29 -8.10 -1.63
C ASP A 40 15.29 -9.02 -2.33
N VAL A 41 14.52 -8.43 -3.25
CA VAL A 41 13.37 -9.07 -3.89
C VAL A 41 13.86 -9.98 -5.01
N ALA A 42 13.56 -11.26 -4.89
CA ALA A 42 13.87 -12.28 -5.90
C ALA A 42 12.74 -12.39 -6.92
N ALA A 43 11.50 -12.42 -6.46
CA ALA A 43 10.32 -12.57 -7.31
C ALA A 43 9.08 -11.97 -6.65
N VAL A 44 8.08 -11.65 -7.47
CA VAL A 44 6.73 -11.36 -7.01
C VAL A 44 5.77 -12.27 -7.76
N ASP A 45 5.06 -13.13 -7.03
CA ASP A 45 4.00 -13.95 -7.58
C ASP A 45 2.71 -13.12 -7.67
N ARG A 46 2.04 -13.18 -8.82
CA ARG A 46 0.73 -12.55 -9.03
C ARG A 46 -0.22 -13.49 -9.78
N PRO A 47 -1.53 -13.27 -9.71
CA PRO A 47 -2.47 -14.01 -10.55
C PRO A 47 -2.13 -13.88 -12.04
N ARG A 48 -2.33 -14.98 -12.78
CA ARG A 48 -2.23 -15.00 -14.24
C ARG A 48 -3.43 -14.28 -14.86
N GLY A 49 -3.22 -13.66 -16.01
CA GLY A 49 -4.26 -12.90 -16.70
C GLY A 49 -4.57 -11.55 -16.06
N ALA A 50 -5.75 -11.03 -16.39
CA ALA A 50 -6.20 -9.70 -15.98
C ALA A 50 -7.14 -9.80 -14.76
N PHE A 51 -6.86 -9.00 -13.73
CA PHE A 51 -7.61 -8.97 -12.46
C PHE A 51 -7.77 -7.53 -11.98
N ALA A 52 -8.73 -7.30 -11.07
CA ALA A 52 -8.92 -6.00 -10.43
C ALA A 52 -8.07 -5.91 -9.16
N GLU A 53 -8.36 -6.74 -8.17
CA GLU A 53 -7.63 -6.82 -6.89
C GLU A 53 -7.26 -8.27 -6.60
N ALA A 54 -6.12 -8.47 -5.93
CA ALA A 54 -5.64 -9.78 -5.53
C ALA A 54 -4.62 -9.68 -4.38
N ALA A 55 -4.26 -10.83 -3.82
CA ALA A 55 -3.04 -10.98 -3.05
C ALA A 55 -1.89 -11.36 -3.98
N CYS A 56 -0.84 -10.55 -4.00
CA CYS A 56 0.45 -10.90 -4.58
C CYS A 56 1.38 -11.40 -3.46
N THR A 57 2.40 -12.18 -3.80
CA THR A 57 3.39 -12.66 -2.83
C THR A 57 4.77 -12.16 -3.21
N LEU A 58 5.36 -11.29 -2.39
CA LEU A 58 6.74 -10.88 -2.53
C LEU A 58 7.65 -11.94 -1.93
N ARG A 59 8.58 -12.46 -2.72
CA ARG A 59 9.60 -13.42 -2.29
C ARG A 59 10.98 -12.81 -2.40
N GLY A 60 11.82 -13.09 -1.40
CA GLY A 60 13.18 -12.57 -1.38
C GLY A 60 13.98 -13.06 -0.21
N ARG A 61 15.09 -12.38 0.07
CA ARG A 61 15.92 -12.60 1.26
C ARG A 61 16.06 -11.32 2.05
N ILE A 62 16.05 -11.43 3.36
CA ILE A 62 16.21 -10.27 4.25
C ILE A 62 17.65 -9.78 4.16
N ALA A 63 17.83 -8.58 3.63
CA ALA A 63 19.12 -7.91 3.52
C ALA A 63 19.51 -7.21 4.82
N ALA A 64 18.53 -6.69 5.56
CA ALA A 64 18.72 -6.07 6.88
C ALA A 64 17.46 -6.16 7.72
N VAL A 65 17.63 -6.19 9.05
CA VAL A 65 16.56 -6.01 10.03
C VAL A 65 16.77 -4.64 10.66
N GLU A 66 15.84 -3.74 10.44
CA GLU A 66 15.87 -2.37 10.98
C GLU A 66 15.15 -2.30 12.34
N ARG A 67 14.15 -3.15 12.57
CA ARG A 67 13.41 -3.27 13.84
C ARG A 67 12.85 -4.67 14.06
N GLY A 68 12.75 -5.08 15.32
CA GLY A 68 12.16 -6.35 15.75
C GLY A 68 13.12 -7.55 15.67
N SER A 69 12.66 -8.70 16.15
CA SER A 69 13.46 -9.94 16.26
C SER A 69 12.83 -11.17 15.59
N LEU A 70 11.63 -11.02 15.00
CA LEU A 70 10.92 -12.10 14.30
C LEU A 70 11.71 -12.64 13.09
N HIS A 71 12.62 -11.82 12.57
CA HIS A 71 13.32 -12.04 11.31
C HIS A 71 14.82 -11.91 11.48
N GLN A 72 15.57 -12.58 10.59
CA GLN A 72 17.03 -12.56 10.60
C GLN A 72 17.58 -12.24 9.22
N ARG A 73 18.75 -11.58 9.16
CA ARG A 73 19.45 -11.33 7.91
C ARG A 73 19.78 -12.65 7.20
N GLY A 74 19.57 -12.69 5.89
CA GLY A 74 19.79 -13.86 5.03
C GLY A 74 18.60 -14.83 4.96
N GLN A 75 17.64 -14.71 5.88
CA GLN A 75 16.42 -15.51 5.90
C GLN A 75 15.59 -15.27 4.63
N SER A 76 15.11 -16.35 4.02
CA SER A 76 14.15 -16.29 2.92
C SER A 76 12.77 -15.90 3.45
N VAL A 77 12.08 -15.02 2.73
CA VAL A 77 10.75 -14.55 3.11
C VAL A 77 9.78 -14.65 1.94
N ALA A 78 8.51 -14.85 2.28
CA ALA A 78 7.38 -14.78 1.38
C ALA A 78 6.29 -13.96 2.08
N VAL A 79 6.03 -12.75 1.60
CA VAL A 79 5.11 -11.81 2.25
C VAL A 79 3.93 -11.55 1.33
N PRO A 80 2.71 -11.94 1.72
CA PRO A 80 1.49 -11.57 1.02
C PRO A 80 1.28 -10.05 1.10
N LEU A 81 0.83 -9.44 0.01
CA LEU A 81 0.53 -8.02 -0.04
C LEU A 81 -0.63 -7.76 -1.02
N PRO A 82 -1.48 -6.74 -0.75
CA PRO A 82 -2.57 -6.38 -1.63
C PRO A 82 -2.02 -5.79 -2.93
N CYS A 83 -2.47 -6.29 -4.07
CA CYS A 83 -2.07 -5.79 -5.38
C CYS A 83 -3.26 -5.58 -6.32
N ILE A 84 -3.14 -4.56 -7.16
CA ILE A 84 -4.13 -4.21 -8.18
C ILE A 84 -3.60 -4.52 -9.58
N GLY A 85 -4.49 -5.00 -10.43
CA GLY A 85 -4.20 -5.38 -11.81
C GLY A 85 -4.85 -4.43 -12.84
N THR A 86 -4.74 -4.80 -14.11
CA THR A 86 -5.19 -3.98 -15.25
C THR A 86 -6.71 -3.78 -15.35
N ARG A 87 -7.52 -4.57 -14.61
CA ARG A 87 -8.98 -4.37 -14.53
C ARG A 87 -9.40 -3.48 -13.37
N HIS A 88 -8.46 -3.04 -12.52
CA HIS A 88 -8.78 -2.16 -11.42
C HIS A 88 -9.28 -0.82 -11.95
N ARG A 89 -10.40 -0.36 -11.40
CA ARG A 89 -10.94 0.98 -11.65
C ARG A 89 -10.76 1.77 -10.38
N ALA A 90 -10.04 2.89 -10.48
CA ALA A 90 -9.84 3.77 -9.34
C ALA A 90 -11.21 4.22 -8.80
N MET A 91 -11.46 3.90 -7.54
CA MET A 91 -12.65 4.31 -6.80
C MET A 91 -12.22 5.12 -5.57
N PRO A 92 -13.00 6.12 -5.14
CA PRO A 92 -12.83 6.73 -3.83
C PRO A 92 -12.82 5.66 -2.73
N GLY A 93 -11.86 5.73 -1.82
CA GLY A 93 -11.76 4.78 -0.73
C GLY A 93 -10.33 4.53 -0.27
N PRO A 94 -10.14 3.60 0.67
CA PRO A 94 -8.83 3.29 1.22
C PRO A 94 -7.86 2.78 0.14
N PHE A 95 -6.57 2.85 0.45
CA PHE A 95 -5.48 2.27 -0.35
C PHE A 95 -5.85 0.88 -0.91
N PRO A 96 -6.02 0.73 -2.24
CA PRO A 96 -6.56 -0.50 -2.83
C PRO A 96 -5.50 -1.59 -3.02
N GLY A 97 -4.22 -1.26 -2.80
CA GLY A 97 -3.09 -2.15 -3.05
C GLY A 97 -2.08 -1.56 -4.03
N TYR A 98 -0.98 -2.27 -4.22
CA TYR A 98 0.12 -1.84 -5.08
C TYR A 98 -0.11 -2.29 -6.53
N PRO A 99 0.20 -1.47 -7.55
CA PRO A 99 0.13 -1.91 -8.94
C PRO A 99 1.03 -3.12 -9.19
N ALA A 100 0.46 -4.21 -9.69
CA ALA A 100 1.18 -5.47 -9.90
C ALA A 100 2.41 -5.31 -10.82
N ASP A 101 2.30 -4.48 -11.86
CA ASP A 101 3.42 -4.22 -12.77
C ASP A 101 4.55 -3.40 -12.13
N THR A 102 4.23 -2.59 -11.11
CA THR A 102 5.24 -1.88 -10.30
C THR A 102 5.94 -2.85 -9.37
N LEU A 103 5.18 -3.75 -8.73
CA LEU A 103 5.74 -4.77 -7.84
C LEU A 103 6.72 -5.70 -8.56
N LEU A 104 6.39 -6.13 -9.78
CA LEU A 104 7.26 -7.00 -10.60
C LEU A 104 8.62 -6.37 -10.94
N LYS A 105 8.74 -5.04 -10.83
CA LYS A 105 9.99 -4.32 -11.09
C LYS A 105 10.81 -4.10 -9.82
N LEU A 106 10.26 -4.39 -8.65
CA LEU A 106 10.96 -4.23 -7.37
C LEU A 106 12.17 -5.16 -7.32
N ARG A 107 13.30 -4.59 -6.94
CA ARG A 107 14.52 -5.34 -6.59
C ARG A 107 14.84 -5.28 -5.12
N ARG A 108 14.35 -4.24 -4.44
CA ARG A 108 14.57 -4.02 -3.03
C ARG A 108 13.38 -3.30 -2.45
N ALA A 109 12.98 -3.68 -1.24
CA ALA A 109 11.88 -3.05 -0.54
C ALA A 109 12.13 -3.07 0.97
N ARG A 110 11.60 -2.06 1.66
CA ARG A 110 11.40 -2.09 3.10
C ARG A 110 9.97 -2.56 3.37
N LEU A 111 9.83 -3.52 4.27
CA LEU A 111 8.56 -4.08 4.70
C LEU A 111 8.35 -3.77 6.19
N PHE A 112 7.16 -3.30 6.51
CA PHE A 112 6.67 -3.06 7.87
C PHE A 112 5.69 -4.19 8.20
N LEU A 113 6.03 -4.99 9.19
CA LEU A 113 5.34 -6.23 9.52
C LEU A 113 4.80 -6.19 10.95
N ASP A 114 3.61 -6.75 11.16
CA ASP A 114 3.03 -6.91 12.50
C ASP A 114 3.67 -8.08 13.28
N GLY A 115 3.12 -8.39 14.45
CA GLY A 115 3.63 -9.44 15.34
C GLY A 115 3.59 -10.86 14.74
N ASP A 116 2.73 -11.08 13.74
CA ASP A 116 2.57 -12.35 13.04
C ASP A 116 3.39 -12.39 11.74
N GLY A 117 4.10 -11.32 11.41
CA GLY A 117 4.88 -11.20 10.19
C GLY A 117 4.05 -10.82 8.96
N ALA A 118 2.80 -10.40 9.14
CA ALA A 118 1.96 -9.92 8.04
C ALA A 118 2.22 -8.43 7.75
N LEU A 119 2.02 -8.03 6.49
CA LEU A 119 2.25 -6.65 6.07
C LEU A 119 1.22 -5.71 6.70
N VAL A 120 1.68 -4.67 7.40
CA VAL A 120 0.77 -3.63 7.92
C VAL A 120 0.17 -2.81 6.78
N LEU A 121 -0.87 -2.02 7.08
CA LEU A 121 -1.52 -1.13 6.11
C LEU A 121 -0.49 -0.24 5.41
N ARG A 122 -0.46 -0.34 4.07
CA ARG A 122 0.52 0.37 3.22
C ARG A 122 1.96 0.16 3.70
N GLY A 123 2.29 -1.03 4.18
CA GLY A 123 3.58 -1.37 4.82
C GLY A 123 4.73 -1.72 3.87
N LEU A 124 4.68 -1.35 2.59
CA LEU A 124 5.78 -1.59 1.64
C LEU A 124 6.30 -0.26 1.11
N ASP A 125 7.62 -0.08 1.20
CA ASP A 125 8.35 1.04 0.61
C ASP A 125 9.37 0.51 -0.40
N PRO A 126 9.21 0.81 -1.71
CA PRO A 126 10.23 0.53 -2.70
C PRO A 126 11.54 1.25 -2.36
N LEU A 127 12.67 0.55 -2.48
CA LEU A 127 13.98 1.13 -2.26
C LEU A 127 14.79 1.17 -3.57
N PRO A 128 15.70 2.16 -3.74
CA PRO A 128 16.61 2.17 -4.87
C PRO A 128 17.51 0.92 -4.86
N ARG A 129 18.02 0.57 -6.05
CA ARG A 129 19.09 -0.42 -6.15
C ARG A 129 20.34 0.15 -5.48
N ARG A 130 21.06 -0.71 -4.74
CA ARG A 130 22.41 -0.39 -4.26
C ARG A 130 23.40 -0.49 -5.41
#